data_AF-A0A4W5LNV5-F1
#
_entry.id   AF-A0A4W5LNV5-F1
#
_cell.length_a   1.000
_cell.length_b   1.000
_cell.length_c   1.000
_cell.angle_alpha   90.00
_cell.angle_beta   90.00
_cell.angle_gamma   90.00
#
_symmetry.space_group_name_H-M   'P 1'
#
loop_
_entity.id
_entity.type
_entity.pdbx_description
1 polymer ?
#
loop_
_entity_poly.entity_id
_entity_poly.type
_entity_poly.pdbx_seq_one_letter_code
_entity_poly.pdbx_strand_id
1 'polypeptide(L)' 'MTTAGSEWVLANLQVSGYYRVNYDMDNWERLLNQLTTDHTVIPLINRAQIVDDAFNLAR' A
#
# COMPACT_ATOMS: atom_id res chain seq x y z
N MET A 1 9.85 -6.66 11.13
CA MET A 1 10.85 -6.14 10.18
C MET A 1 10.86 -4.64 10.32
N THR A 2 11.93 -4.06 10.86
CA THR A 2 12.11 -2.60 10.97
C THR A 2 12.76 -2.15 9.67
N THR A 3 11.98 -1.56 8.76
CA THR A 3 12.56 -0.94 7.57
C THR A 3 13.28 0.34 8.00
N ALA A 4 14.51 0.53 7.53
CA ALA A 4 15.27 1.76 7.79
C ALA A 4 14.45 2.94 7.24
N GLY A 5 14.39 4.03 8.00
CA GLY A 5 13.38 5.09 7.85
C GLY A 5 13.05 5.48 6.40
N SER A 6 11.75 5.59 6.13
CA SER A 6 11.06 5.96 4.87
C SER A 6 10.62 4.83 3.93
N GLU A 7 11.15 3.60 4.05
CA GLU A 7 10.73 2.52 3.15
C GLU A 7 9.36 1.94 3.53
N TRP A 8 8.52 1.69 2.51
CA TRP A 8 7.22 1.03 2.62
C TRP A 8 7.27 -0.42 2.14
N VAL A 9 6.30 -1.21 2.58
CA VAL A 9 6.07 -2.60 2.16
C VAL A 9 4.74 -2.66 1.42
N LEU A 10 4.74 -3.34 0.28
CA LEU A 10 3.55 -3.64 -0.51
C LEU A 10 3.42 -5.15 -0.65
N ALA A 11 2.34 -5.71 -0.12
CA ALA A 11 1.97 -7.11 -0.32
C ALA A 11 0.94 -7.25 -1.44
N ASN A 12 0.72 -8.48 -1.89
CA ASN A 12 -0.16 -8.81 -3.02
C ASN A 12 0.22 -8.09 -4.33
N LEU A 13 1.50 -8.13 -4.70
CA LEU A 13 1.98 -7.54 -5.95
C LEU A 13 1.16 -8.05 -7.14
N GLN A 14 0.79 -7.11 -8.02
CA GLN A 14 -0.08 -7.34 -9.18
C GLN A 14 -1.46 -7.92 -8.85
N VAL A 15 -1.89 -7.88 -7.58
CA VAL A 15 -3.18 -8.44 -7.12
C VAL A 15 -3.28 -9.93 -7.48
N SER A 16 -2.18 -10.66 -7.30
CA SER A 16 -2.07 -12.08 -7.66
C SER A 16 -2.87 -13.01 -6.74
N GLY A 17 -3.19 -12.57 -5.53
CA GLY A 17 -4.00 -13.30 -4.56
C GLY A 17 -5.36 -12.64 -4.29
N TYR A 18 -6.35 -13.48 -3.97
CA TYR A 18 -7.70 -13.05 -3.59
C TYR A 18 -7.79 -12.75 -2.09
N TYR A 19 -7.11 -11.68 -1.66
CA TYR A 19 -7.14 -11.19 -0.28
C TYR A 19 -6.87 -9.69 -0.23
N ARG A 20 -7.29 -9.06 0.88
CA ARG A 20 -7.02 -7.66 1.20
C ARG A 20 -5.77 -7.56 2.07
N VAL A 21 -5.04 -6.46 1.94
CA VAL A 21 -3.87 -6.21 2.78
C VAL A 21 -4.20 -5.10 3.77
N ASN A 22 -4.12 -5.41 5.06
CA ASN A 22 -4.15 -4.42 6.12
C ASN A 22 -2.73 -4.16 6.61
N TYR A 23 -2.27 -2.92 6.46
CA TYR A 23 -0.97 -2.49 6.95
C TYR A 23 -1.09 -1.83 8.33
N ASP A 24 0.02 -1.74 9.06
CA ASP A 24 0.08 -0.86 10.22
C ASP A 24 0.02 0.62 9.81
N MET A 25 -0.22 1.50 10.78
CA MET A 25 -0.38 2.93 10.54
C MET A 25 0.86 3.54 9.88
N ASP A 26 2.05 3.17 10.35
CA ASP A 26 3.32 3.67 9.82
C ASP A 26 3.47 3.33 8.32
N ASN A 27 3.11 2.12 7.90
CA ASN A 27 3.22 1.73 6.51
C ASN A 27 2.11 2.34 5.64
N TRP A 28 0.89 2.53 6.18
CA TRP A 28 -0.15 3.31 5.50
C TRP A 28 0.31 4.74 5.20
N GLU A 29 0.94 5.42 6.16
CA GLU A 29 1.48 6.76 5.97
C GLU A 29 2.59 6.79 4.91
N ARG A 30 3.49 5.80 4.91
CA ARG A 30 4.57 5.72 3.91
C ARG A 30 4.05 5.41 2.51
N LEU A 31 3.06 4.53 2.38
CA LEU A 31 2.38 4.27 1.10
C LEU A 31 1.66 5.52 0.59
N LEU A 32 0.97 6.25 1.47
CA LEU A 32 0.34 7.53 1.13
C LEU A 32 1.37 8.55 0.65
N ASN A 33 2.50 8.67 1.34
CA ASN A 33 3.59 9.56 0.95
C ASN A 33 4.18 9.17 -0.42
N GLN A 34 4.40 7.88 -0.68
CA GLN A 34 4.86 7.41 -1.99
C GLN A 34 3.84 7.72 -3.09
N LEU A 35 2.55 7.43 -2.86
CA LEU A 35 1.47 7.71 -3.82
C LEU A 35 1.35 9.21 -4.13
N THR A 36 1.62 10.08 -3.15
CA THR A 36 1.55 11.53 -3.31
C THR A 36 2.80 12.10 -3.99
N THR A 37 3.97 11.52 -3.71
CA THR A 37 5.27 12.01 -4.22
C THR A 37 5.56 11.52 -5.63
N ASP A 38 5.42 10.21 -5.86
CA ASP A 38 5.56 9.58 -7.17
C ASP A 38 4.79 8.26 -7.19
N HIS A 39 3.55 8.33 -7.65
CA HIS A 39 2.71 7.15 -7.75
C HIS A 39 3.20 6.14 -8.80
N THR A 40 4.09 6.51 -9.73
CA THR A 40 4.50 5.63 -10.84
C THR A 40 5.40 4.49 -10.39
N VAL A 41 6.06 4.64 -9.23
CA VAL A 41 6.83 3.58 -8.56
C VAL A 41 5.95 2.38 -8.19
N ILE A 42 4.68 2.61 -7.84
CA ILE A 42 3.71 1.56 -7.53
C ILE A 42 2.94 1.20 -8.82
N PRO A 43 2.88 -0.10 -9.20
CA PRO A 43 2.11 -0.55 -10.35
C PRO A 43 0.66 -0.07 -10.31
N LEU A 44 0.10 0.32 -11.47
CA LEU A 44 -1.26 0.87 -11.59
C LEU A 44 -2.31 0.04 -10.82
N ILE A 45 -2.27 -1.29 -10.97
CA ILE A 45 -3.24 -2.18 -10.35
C ILE A 45 -3.12 -2.21 -8.82
N ASN A 46 -1.91 -2.14 -8.28
CA ASN A 46 -1.70 -2.09 -6.83
C ASN A 46 -2.15 -0.75 -6.24
N ARG A 47 -2.09 0.36 -6.99
CA ARG A 47 -2.64 1.64 -6.53
C ARG A 47 -4.15 1.56 -6.31
N ALA A 48 -4.87 0.93 -7.24
CA ALA A 48 -6.30 0.69 -7.09
C ALA A 48 -6.61 -0.21 -5.89
N GLN A 49 -5.82 -1.27 -5.69
CA GLN A 49 -5.96 -2.16 -4.55
C GLN A 49 -5.75 -1.44 -3.21
N ILE A 50 -4.70 -0.61 -3.07
CA ILE A 50 -4.41 0.13 -1.84
C ILE A 50 -5.60 1.00 -1.43
N VAL A 51 -6.21 1.71 -2.41
CA VAL A 51 -7.39 2.54 -2.17
C VAL A 51 -8.60 1.69 -1.78
N ASP A 52 -8.88 0.61 -2.53
CA ASP A 52 -10.01 -0.28 -2.23
C ASP A 52 -9.87 -0.92 -0.84
N ASP A 53 -8.68 -1.40 -0.48
CA ASP A 53 -8.40 -1.97 0.84
C ASP A 53 -8.61 -0.94 1.95
N ALA A 54 -8.13 0.29 1.78
CA ALA A 54 -8.32 1.35 2.78
C ALA A 54 -9.81 1.64 3.06
N PHE A 55 -10.64 1.78 2.01
CA PHE A 55 -12.07 2.04 2.18
C PHE A 55 -12.82 0.86 2.80
N ASN A 56 -12.44 -0.38 2.47
CA ASN A 56 -13.09 -1.56 3.00
C ASN A 56 -12.69 -1.86 4.46
N LEU A 57 -11.46 -1.51 4.86
CA LEU A 57 -10.94 -1.75 6.20
C LEU A 57 -11.34 -0.66 7.21
N ALA A 58 -11.69 0.54 6.75
CA ALA A 58 -12.13 1.65 7.61
C ALA A 58 -13.58 1.53 8.12
N ARG A 59 -14.15 0.31 8.14
CA ARG A 59 -15.54 0.04 8.46
C ARG A 59 -15.80 -0.18 9.94
#